data_AF-Q8DP92-F1
#
_entry.id   AF-Q8DP92-F1
#
_cell.length_a   1.000
_cell.length_b   1.000
_cell.length_c   1.000
_cell.angle_alpha   90.00
_cell.angle_beta   90.00
_cell.angle_gamma   90.00
#
_symmetry.space_group_name_H-M   'P 1'
#
loop_
_entity.id
_entity.type
_entity.pdbx_description
1 polymer ?
#
loop_
_entity_poly.entity_id
_entity_poly.type
_entity_poly.pdbx_seq_one_letter_code
_entity_poly.pdbx_strand_id
1 'polypeptide(L)' 'MFYYPNRTQAIKIQQTLETLYNGIGGKYYYGDSAWEHLRAVTGIDLLSILTDIANKKTGVKSK' A
#
# COMPACT_ATOMS: atom_id res chain seq x y z
N MET A 1 1.02 2.56 5.21
CA MET A 1 -0.26 3.12 4.76
C MET A 1 -0.65 2.53 3.42
N PHE A 2 -1.87 2.03 3.26
CA PHE A 2 -2.33 1.44 1.98
C PHE A 2 -2.79 2.47 0.94
N TYR A 3 -2.59 3.77 1.21
CA TYR A 3 -3.10 4.86 0.38
C TYR A 3 -2.14 5.25 -0.75
N TYR A 4 -2.69 5.39 -1.96
CA TYR A 4 -2.00 5.87 -3.16
C TYR A 4 -2.37 7.34 -3.42
N PRO A 5 -1.51 8.30 -3.07
CA PRO A 5 -1.79 9.71 -3.30
C PRO A 5 -1.73 10.06 -4.79
N ASN A 6 -2.81 10.67 -5.30
CA ASN A 6 -2.84 11.19 -6.67
C ASN A 6 -2.33 12.65 -6.77
N ARG A 7 -2.25 13.37 -5.65
CA ARG A 7 -1.75 14.75 -5.60
C ARG A 7 -0.24 14.74 -5.41
N THR A 8 0.49 15.46 -6.26
CA THR A 8 1.96 15.62 -6.17
C THR A 8 2.43 16.04 -4.77
N GLN A 9 1.70 16.93 -4.10
CA GLN A 9 2.02 17.34 -2.74
C GLN A 9 1.95 16.17 -1.74
N ALA A 10 0.92 15.33 -1.84
CA ALA A 10 0.75 14.18 -0.96
C ALA A 10 1.80 13.08 -1.24
N ILE A 11 2.20 12.89 -2.50
CA ILE A 11 3.33 12.02 -2.86
C ILE A 11 4.60 12.49 -2.15
N LYS A 12 4.91 13.79 -2.23
CA LYS A 12 6.09 14.38 -1.55
C LYS A 12 6.05 14.16 -0.04
N ILE A 13 4.89 14.34 0.60
CA ILE A 13 4.73 14.10 2.04
C ILE A 13 5.06 12.63 2.39
N GLN A 14 4.57 11.66 1.62
CA GLN A 14 4.89 10.25 1.88
C GLN A 14 6.39 9.96 1.74
N GLN A 15 7.05 10.51 0.72
CA GLN A 15 8.49 10.37 0.53
C GLN A 15 9.31 11.03 1.66
N THR A 16 8.86 12.20 2.15
CA THR A 16 9.48 12.86 3.30
C THR A 16 9.35 12.00 4.55
N LEU A 17 8.16 11.45 4.83
CA LEU A 17 7.95 10.54 5.96
C LEU A 17 8.85 9.31 5.84
N GLU A 18 8.91 8.68 4.66
CA GLU A 18 9.81 7.56 4.41
C GLU A 18 11.26 7.87 4.77
N THR A 19 11.77 9.00 4.30
CA THR A 19 13.13 9.44 4.59
C THR A 19 13.36 9.67 6.08
N LEU A 20 12.42 10.34 6.76
CA LEU A 20 12.51 10.62 8.20
C LEU A 20 12.54 9.35 9.03
N TYR A 21 11.63 8.42 8.78
CA TYR A 21 11.58 7.15 9.50
C TYR A 21 12.83 6.31 9.25
N ASN A 22 13.29 6.20 8.00
CA ASN A 22 14.51 5.48 7.69
C ASN A 22 15.75 6.10 8.36
N GLY A 23 15.80 7.44 8.47
CA GLY A 23 16.90 8.17 9.12
C GLY A 23 17.07 7.87 10.62
N ILE A 24 16.01 7.43 11.30
CA ILE A 24 16.05 7.03 12.72
C ILE A 24 16.03 5.51 12.92
N GLY A 25 16.27 4.73 11.85
CA GLY A 25 16.23 3.26 11.89
C GLY A 25 14.81 2.67 11.91
N GLY A 26 13.78 3.51 11.78
CA GLY A 26 12.41 3.08 11.57
C GLY A 26 12.14 2.60 10.15
N LYS A 27 10.92 2.11 9.92
CA LYS A 27 10.43 1.72 8.60
C LYS A 27 9.11 2.41 8.33
N TYR A 28 8.93 2.87 7.10
CA TYR A 28 7.69 3.51 6.68
C TYR A 28 7.31 2.98 5.30
N TYR A 29 6.19 2.28 5.25
CA TYR A 29 5.70 1.63 4.04
C TYR A 29 4.45 2.35 3.55
N TYR A 30 4.36 2.61 2.26
CA TYR A 30 3.18 3.18 1.61
C TYR A 30 2.92 2.56 0.22
N GLY A 31 1.68 2.62 -0.24
CA GLY A 31 1.27 2.02 -1.51
C GLY A 31 1.62 0.52 -1.56
N ASP A 32 2.24 0.09 -2.66
CA ASP A 32 2.62 -1.32 -2.89
C ASP A 32 3.53 -1.86 -1.78
N SER A 33 4.49 -1.05 -1.30
CA SER A 33 5.39 -1.49 -0.23
C SER A 33 4.66 -1.81 1.08
N ALA A 34 3.50 -1.18 1.34
CA ALA A 34 2.69 -1.49 2.52
C ALA A 34 1.96 -2.83 2.37
N TRP A 35 1.48 -3.15 1.17
CA TRP A 35 0.87 -4.46 0.88
C TRP A 35 1.89 -5.58 0.94
N GLU A 36 3.06 -5.38 0.35
CA GLU A 36 4.14 -6.38 0.40
C GLU A 36 4.66 -6.58 1.83
N HIS A 37 4.80 -5.52 2.62
CA HIS A 37 5.16 -5.65 4.03
C HIS A 37 4.11 -6.45 4.82
N LEU A 38 2.83 -6.17 4.62
CA LEU A 38 1.74 -6.94 5.24
C LEU A 38 1.83 -8.42 4.85
N ARG A 39 1.99 -8.71 3.56
CA ARG A 39 2.10 -10.09 3.04
C ARG A 39 3.31 -10.80 3.63
N ALA A 40 4.46 -10.12 3.72
CA ALA A 40 5.68 -10.69 4.29
C ALA A 40 5.56 -11.00 5.80
N VAL A 41 4.86 -10.16 6.57
CA VAL A 41 4.72 -10.33 8.02
C VAL A 41 3.62 -11.32 8.39
N THR A 42 2.54 -11.40 7.61
CA THR A 42 1.34 -12.17 7.96
C THR A 42 1.12 -13.41 7.10
N GLY A 43 1.78 -13.50 5.95
CA GLY A 43 1.47 -14.50 4.92
C GLY A 43 0.17 -14.24 4.16
N ILE A 44 -0.55 -13.15 4.45
CA ILE A 44 -1.86 -12.85 3.87
C ILE A 44 -1.71 -11.84 2.73
N ASP A 45 -2.16 -12.23 1.54
CA ASP A 45 -2.32 -11.32 0.40
C ASP A 45 -3.65 -10.54 0.47
N LEU A 46 -3.70 -9.57 1.39
CA LEU A 46 -4.92 -8.78 1.62
C LEU A 46 -5.34 -7.98 0.39
N LEU A 47 -4.39 -7.47 -0.41
CA LEU A 47 -4.69 -6.71 -1.63
C LEU A 47 -5.46 -7.57 -2.64
N SER A 48 -4.99 -8.81 -2.86
CA SER A 48 -5.66 -9.76 -3.75
C SER A 48 -7.07 -10.09 -3.26
N ILE A 49 -7.23 -10.35 -1.95
CA ILE A 49 -8.54 -10.63 -1.34
C ILE A 49 -9.51 -9.46 -1.55
N LEU A 50 -9.08 -8.24 -1.26
CA LEU A 50 -9.92 -7.04 -1.42
C LEU A 50 -10.27 -6.77 -2.89
N THR A 51 -9.32 -7.01 -3.80
CA THR A 51 -9.51 -6.86 -5.24
C THR A 51 -10.53 -7.87 -5.77
N ASP A 52 -10.45 -9.13 -5.35
CA ASP A 52 -11.42 -10.17 -5.70
C ASP A 52 -12.83 -9.83 -5.19
N ILE A 53 -12.95 -9.34 -3.95
CA ILE A 53 -14.22 -8.86 -3.39
C ILE A 53 -14.78 -7.68 -4.21
N ALA A 54 -13.94 -6.72 -4.57
CA ALA A 54 -14.35 -5.56 -5.36
C ALA A 54 -14.83 -5.98 -6.76
N ASN A 55 -14.09 -6.86 -7.43
CA ASN A 55 -14.42 -7.38 -8.76
C ASN A 55 -15.74 -8.16 -8.76
N LYS A 56 -15.97 -9.00 -7.75
CA LYS A 56 -17.25 -9.71 -7.54
C LYS A 56 -18.42 -8.74 -7.34
N LYS A 57 -18.21 -7.60 -6.66
CA LYS A 57 -19.26 -6.59 -6.43
C LYS A 57 -19.54 -5.71 -7.65
N THR A 58 -18.54 -5.41 -8.47
CA THR A 58 -18.68 -4.53 -9.64
C THR A 58 -19.00 -5.28 -10.93
N GLY A 59 -18.95 -6.61 -10.92
CA GLY A 59 -19.08 -7.44 -12.13
C GLY A 59 -17.89 -7.31 -13.09
N VAL A 60 -16.80 -6.69 -12.63
CA VAL A 60 -15.54 -6.61 -13.39
C VAL A 60 -14.92 -8.00 -13.37
N LYS A 61 -14.92 -8.68 -14.52
CA LYS A 61 -14.14 -9.91 -14.68
C LYS A 61 -12.66 -9.52 -14.60
N SER A 62 -11.94 -10.00 -13.59
CA SER A 62 -10.47 -9.98 -13.60
C SER A 62 -10.02 -10.58 -14.94
N LYS A 63 -9.26 -9.81 -15.72
CA LYS A 63 -8.66 -10.28 -16.98
C LYS A 63 -7.60 -11.35 -16.72
#